data_AF-A0A950KQ94-F1
#
_entry.id   AF-A0A950KQ94-F1
#
_cell.length_a   1.000
_cell.length_b   1.000
_cell.length_c   1.000
_cell.angle_alpha   90.00
_cell.angle_beta   90.00
_cell.angle_gamma   90.00
#
_symmetry.space_group_name_H-M   'P 1'
#
loop_
_entity.id
_entity.type
_entity.pdbx_description
1 polymer ?
#
loop_
_entity_poly.entity_id
_entity_poly.type
_entity_poly.pdbx_seq_one_letter_code
_entity_poly.pdbx_strand_id
1 'polypeptide(L)'
;VYGSFADPWTLADRLKWLQSQSPFATQPYEQLAKVLHDNGHDSDARTVLIAMETEMRSKEVLQQYTIPWWGCILGPWTWLWSGILHYTIGYGYNTWYAIVGSAFLLLFGSFYFSYASHYHDPRWIISTEHSEETYKPFSGFVYALETLLPFVDLYQAKHWVPNAQSQGGRILRRYLWVHTLLGWYFATMILAGLSGIVQK
;
A
#
# COMPACT_ATOMS: atom_id res chain seq x y z
N VAL A 1 -21.41 32.75 34.16
CA VAL A 1 -21.71 33.92 33.30
C VAL A 1 -22.41 33.44 32.02
N TYR A 2 -23.55 32.76 32.15
CA TYR A 2 -24.35 32.23 31.03
C TYR A 2 -25.85 32.38 31.32
N GLY A 3 -26.23 33.47 31.98
CA GLY A 3 -27.56 33.66 32.53
C GLY A 3 -28.09 35.06 32.27
N SER A 4 -28.23 35.42 31.01
CA SER A 4 -29.27 36.33 30.48
C SER A 4 -28.91 36.69 29.03
N PHE A 5 -29.91 36.64 28.15
CA PHE A 5 -29.79 37.09 26.75
C PHE A 5 -29.80 38.63 26.66
N ALA A 6 -28.99 39.31 27.47
CA ALA A 6 -28.87 40.78 27.50
C ALA A 6 -27.57 41.30 26.87
N ASP A 7 -26.75 40.41 26.31
CA ASP A 7 -25.50 40.77 25.60
C ASP A 7 -25.76 41.02 24.10
N PRO A 8 -25.08 41.99 23.47
CA PRO A 8 -25.28 42.35 22.05
C PRO A 8 -24.76 41.30 21.04
N TRP A 9 -24.34 40.14 21.53
CA TRP A 9 -23.68 39.10 20.73
C TRP A 9 -24.71 38.09 20.25
N THR A 10 -24.82 37.93 18.93
CA THR A 10 -25.69 36.91 18.34
C THR A 10 -25.11 35.52 18.57
N LEU A 11 -25.93 34.47 18.42
CA LEU A 11 -25.47 33.07 18.47
C LEU A 11 -24.29 32.83 17.51
N ALA A 12 -24.34 33.42 16.31
CA ALA A 12 -23.29 33.31 15.31
C ALA A 12 -21.96 33.94 15.79
N ASP A 13 -22.02 35.09 16.48
CA ASP A 13 -20.83 35.76 17.01
C ASP A 13 -20.17 34.94 18.14
N ARG A 14 -20.99 34.32 19.00
CA ARG A 14 -20.51 33.42 20.07
C ARG A 14 -19.87 32.15 19.51
N LEU A 15 -20.49 31.55 18.49
CA LEU A 15 -19.94 30.39 17.80
C LEU A 15 -18.59 30.74 17.14
N LYS A 16 -18.52 31.89 16.46
CA LYS A 16 -17.29 32.36 15.81
C LYS A 16 -16.17 32.65 16.81
N TRP A 17 -16.51 33.23 17.96
CA TRP A 17 -15.55 33.43 19.04
C TRP A 17 -15.05 32.10 19.63
N LEU A 18 -15.93 31.12 19.85
CA LEU A 18 -15.54 29.78 20.30
C LEU A 18 -14.62 29.08 19.28
N GLN A 19 -14.91 29.21 17.99
CA GLN A 19 -14.07 28.67 16.91
C GLN A 19 -12.67 29.30 16.85
N SER A 20 -12.50 30.52 17.36
CA SER A 20 -11.21 31.22 17.38
C SER A 20 -10.29 30.83 18.54
N GLN A 21 -10.78 30.06 19.53
CA GLN A 21 -9.99 29.63 20.68
C GLN A 21 -9.16 28.37 20.37
N SER A 22 -7.85 28.42 20.66
CA SER A 22 -6.93 27.29 20.60
C SER A 22 -6.27 27.10 21.97
N PRO A 23 -6.29 25.90 22.58
CA PRO A 23 -6.71 24.62 22.01
C PRO A 23 -8.24 24.45 21.92
N PHE A 24 -8.68 23.61 20.98
CA PHE A 24 -10.10 23.26 20.82
C PHE A 24 -10.58 22.48 22.05
N ALA A 25 -11.64 22.98 22.70
CA ALA A 25 -12.29 22.33 23.82
C ALA A 25 -13.75 22.04 23.47
N THR A 26 -14.21 20.84 23.76
CA THR A 26 -15.58 20.36 23.48
C THR A 26 -16.60 20.91 24.49
N GLN A 27 -16.15 21.05 25.74
CA GLN A 27 -16.97 21.42 26.89
C GLN A 27 -17.74 22.74 26.73
N PRO A 28 -17.20 23.82 26.13
CA PRO A 28 -17.95 25.06 25.92
C PRO A 28 -19.08 24.93 24.89
N TYR A 29 -18.91 24.10 23.85
CA TYR A 29 -19.94 23.84 22.85
C TYR A 29 -21.11 23.06 23.46
N GLU A 30 -20.82 22.06 24.28
CA GLU A 30 -21.83 21.27 25.00
C GLU A 30 -22.61 22.13 26.00
N GLN A 31 -21.92 23.02 26.73
CA GLN A 31 -22.59 23.95 27.65
C GLN A 31 -23.51 24.92 26.91
N LEU A 32 -23.08 25.46 25.76
CA LEU A 32 -23.91 26.35 24.95
C LEU A 32 -25.14 25.62 24.37
N ALA A 33 -24.93 24.41 23.84
CA ALA A 33 -26.02 23.57 23.34
C ALA A 33 -27.02 23.22 24.45
N LYS A 34 -26.54 22.89 25.65
CA LYS A 34 -27.38 22.61 26.82
C LYS A 34 -28.21 23.83 27.23
N VAL A 35 -27.60 25.02 27.31
CA VAL A 35 -28.33 26.24 27.65
C VAL A 35 -29.38 26.58 26.59
N LEU A 36 -29.07 26.39 25.30
CA LEU A 36 -30.05 26.62 24.22
C LEU A 36 -31.21 25.63 24.28
N HIS A 37 -30.94 24.37 24.57
CA HIS A 37 -31.95 23.34 24.78
C HIS A 37 -32.85 23.65 25.98
N ASP A 38 -32.26 24.01 27.13
CA ASP A 38 -32.99 24.35 28.36
C ASP A 38 -33.85 25.62 28.20
N ASN A 39 -33.57 26.47 27.21
CA ASN A 39 -34.35 27.66 26.86
C ASN A 39 -35.35 27.42 25.70
N GLY A 40 -35.51 26.18 25.21
CA GLY A 40 -36.47 25.81 24.16
C GLY A 40 -36.02 26.11 22.73
N HIS A 41 -34.74 26.43 22.51
CA HIS A 41 -34.15 26.67 21.19
C HIS A 41 -33.43 25.42 20.66
N ASP A 42 -34.17 24.33 20.47
CA ASP A 42 -33.64 23.03 20.02
C ASP A 42 -32.95 23.06 18.65
N SER A 43 -33.44 23.89 17.72
CA SER A 43 -32.83 24.06 16.38
C SER A 43 -31.42 24.64 16.47
N ASP A 44 -31.23 25.56 17.39
CA ASP A 44 -29.99 26.30 17.57
C ASP A 44 -28.97 25.44 18.32
N ALA A 45 -29.43 24.69 19.33
CA ALA A 45 -28.62 23.68 20.02
C ALA A 45 -28.07 22.63 19.04
N ARG A 46 -28.90 22.15 18.10
CA ARG A 46 -28.47 21.19 17.06
C ARG A 46 -27.42 21.78 16.12
N THR A 47 -27.59 23.05 15.74
CA THR A 47 -26.64 23.76 14.87
C THR A 47 -25.27 23.88 15.53
N VAL A 48 -25.22 24.16 16.85
CA VAL A 48 -23.97 24.23 17.62
C VAL A 48 -23.25 22.87 17.68
N LEU A 49 -23.99 21.77 17.88
CA LEU A 49 -23.41 20.43 17.93
C LEU A 49 -22.89 19.95 16.56
N ILE A 50 -23.59 20.26 15.47
CA ILE A 50 -23.12 19.96 14.10
C ILE A 50 -21.84 20.74 13.77
N ALA A 51 -21.77 22.01 14.17
CA ALA A 51 -20.56 22.82 14.00
C ALA A 51 -19.36 22.24 14.80
N MET A 52 -19.60 21.77 16.02
CA MET A 52 -18.58 21.09 16.83
C MET A 52 -18.06 19.80 16.16
N GLU A 53 -18.96 18.94 15.64
CA GLU A 53 -18.57 17.68 15.00
C GLU A 53 -17.76 17.91 13.71
N THR A 54 -18.11 18.95 12.94
CA THR A 54 -17.41 19.32 11.71
C THR A 54 -15.97 19.78 12.00
N GLU A 55 -15.77 20.54 13.09
CA GLU A 55 -14.45 20.99 13.55
C GLU A 55 -13.61 19.86 14.15
N MET A 56 -14.22 18.91 14.86
CA MET A 56 -13.53 17.71 15.33
C MET A 56 -12.99 16.88 14.15
N ARG A 57 -13.83 16.62 13.16
CA ARG A 57 -13.48 15.80 11.98
C ARG A 57 -12.38 16.45 11.15
N SER A 58 -12.42 17.78 10.96
CA SER A 58 -11.38 18.48 10.19
C SER A 58 -10.01 18.42 10.88
N LYS A 59 -9.97 18.53 12.21
CA LYS A 59 -8.73 18.44 12.98
C LYS A 59 -8.21 17.01 13.12
N GLU A 60 -9.10 16.01 13.22
CA GLU A 60 -8.73 14.59 13.23
C GLU A 60 -8.08 14.17 11.89
N VAL A 61 -8.64 14.60 10.76
CA VAL A 61 -8.07 14.37 9.42
C VAL A 61 -6.70 15.04 9.26
N LEU A 62 -6.52 16.25 9.80
CA LEU A 62 -5.24 16.95 9.75
C LEU A 62 -4.19 16.31 10.68
N GLN A 63 -4.60 15.82 11.85
CA GLN A 63 -3.68 15.19 12.80
C GLN A 63 -3.15 13.84 12.26
N GLN A 64 -3.94 13.14 11.43
CA GLN A 64 -3.54 11.88 10.80
C GLN A 64 -2.51 12.05 9.66
N TYR A 65 -2.29 13.26 9.15
CA TYR A 65 -1.33 13.58 8.08
C TYR A 65 -0.08 14.34 8.54
N THR A 66 0.19 14.40 9.85
CA THR A 66 1.44 14.97 10.35
C THR A 66 2.54 13.92 10.26
N ILE A 67 3.13 13.76 9.07
CA ILE A 67 4.26 12.84 8.87
C ILE A 67 5.45 13.38 9.69
N PRO A 68 5.91 12.66 10.73
CA PRO A 68 7.06 13.09 11.51
C PRO A 68 8.29 13.20 10.59
N TRP A 69 9.26 14.06 10.88
CA TRP A 69 10.48 14.18 10.05
C TRP A 69 11.27 12.87 9.91
N TRP A 70 11.10 11.94 10.85
CA TRP A 70 11.57 10.55 10.80
C TRP A 70 10.89 9.69 9.73
N GLY A 71 9.66 10.04 9.33
CA GLY A 71 8.89 9.40 8.25
C GLY A 71 9.48 9.64 6.86
N CYS A 72 10.30 10.67 6.67
CA CYS A 72 11.08 10.85 5.44
C CYS A 72 12.27 9.89 5.36
N ILE A 73 12.84 9.50 6.51
CA ILE A 73 13.99 8.56 6.59
C ILE A 73 13.50 7.11 6.50
N LEU A 74 12.31 6.82 7.02
CA LEU A 74 11.66 5.50 6.96
C LEU A 74 10.62 5.36 5.83
N GLY A 75 10.53 6.34 4.92
CA GLY A 75 9.46 6.47 3.91
C GLY A 75 9.12 5.21 3.10
N PRO A 76 10.11 4.42 2.64
CA PRO A 76 9.82 3.16 1.95
C PRO A 76 9.22 2.09 2.88
N TRP A 77 9.69 2.04 4.13
CA TRP A 77 9.26 1.06 5.13
C TRP A 77 7.87 1.38 5.67
N THR A 78 7.56 2.66 5.89
CA THR A 78 6.22 3.10 6.31
C THR A 78 5.20 2.98 5.19
N TRP A 79 5.58 3.20 3.92
CA TRP A 79 4.73 2.90 2.76
C TRP A 79 4.46 1.39 2.63
N LEU A 80 5.51 0.56 2.75
CA LEU A 80 5.37 -0.89 2.74
C LEU A 80 4.47 -1.38 3.88
N TRP A 81 4.69 -0.87 5.10
CA TRP A 81 3.91 -1.23 6.29
C TRP A 81 2.48 -0.67 6.25
N SER A 82 2.27 0.52 5.72
CA SER A 82 0.93 1.08 5.47
C SER A 82 0.19 0.33 4.38
N GLY A 83 0.89 -0.17 3.37
CA GLY A 83 0.36 -1.11 2.38
C GLY A 83 -0.08 -2.42 3.02
N ILE A 84 0.74 -2.99 3.90
CA ILE A 84 0.43 -4.20 4.68
C ILE A 84 -0.73 -3.96 5.67
N LEU A 85 -0.81 -2.79 6.28
CA LEU A 85 -1.87 -2.42 7.23
C LEU A 85 -3.21 -2.14 6.52
N HIS A 86 -3.20 -1.42 5.39
CA HIS A 86 -4.39 -1.33 4.53
C HIS A 86 -4.80 -2.68 3.96
N TYR A 87 -3.81 -3.54 3.66
CA TYR A 87 -4.02 -4.92 3.24
C TYR A 87 -4.62 -5.81 4.34
N THR A 88 -4.42 -5.50 5.62
CA THR A 88 -4.96 -6.27 6.76
C THR A 88 -6.29 -5.75 7.30
N ILE A 89 -6.62 -4.47 7.11
CA ILE A 89 -7.88 -3.88 7.62
C ILE A 89 -9.08 -4.22 6.70
N GLY A 90 -8.85 -4.59 5.44
CA GLY A 90 -9.89 -5.11 4.55
C GLY A 90 -10.09 -6.62 4.69
N TYR A 91 -10.91 -7.06 5.65
CA TYR A 91 -11.35 -8.46 5.76
C TYR A 91 -12.21 -8.86 4.54
N GLY A 92 -11.52 -9.34 3.52
CA GLY A 92 -12.05 -9.79 2.24
C GLY A 92 -10.87 -9.97 1.29
N TYR A 93 -10.12 -11.06 1.45
CA TYR A 93 -8.92 -11.40 0.70
C TYR A 93 -9.14 -11.28 -0.81
N ASN A 94 -8.82 -10.11 -1.39
CA ASN A 94 -8.83 -9.91 -2.82
C ASN A 94 -7.59 -10.58 -3.43
N THR A 95 -7.61 -11.92 -3.46
CA THR A 95 -6.64 -12.81 -4.13
C THR A 95 -6.32 -12.31 -5.56
N TRP A 96 -7.26 -11.59 -6.16
CA TRP A 96 -7.09 -10.89 -7.43
C TRP A 96 -5.82 -10.05 -7.52
N TYR A 97 -5.41 -9.32 -6.47
CA TYR A 97 -4.17 -8.53 -6.54
C TYR A 97 -2.92 -9.41 -6.60
N ALA A 98 -2.91 -10.56 -5.94
CA ALA A 98 -1.82 -11.51 -6.03
C ALA A 98 -1.75 -12.16 -7.42
N ILE A 99 -2.92 -12.42 -8.03
CA ILE A 99 -3.01 -12.93 -9.41
C ILE A 99 -2.51 -11.89 -10.41
N VAL A 100 -3.01 -10.64 -10.32
CA VAL A 100 -2.58 -9.54 -11.20
C VAL A 100 -1.10 -9.23 -10.99
N GLY A 101 -0.62 -9.21 -9.76
CA GLY A 101 0.79 -9.02 -9.42
C GLY A 101 1.68 -10.12 -9.99
N SER A 102 1.26 -11.39 -9.87
CA SER A 102 1.96 -12.54 -10.48
C SER A 102 1.98 -12.46 -12.00
N ALA A 103 0.86 -12.11 -12.63
CA ALA A 103 0.75 -11.96 -14.07
C ALA A 103 1.65 -10.82 -14.58
N PHE A 104 1.65 -9.68 -13.88
CA PHE A 104 2.55 -8.57 -14.18
C PHE A 104 4.02 -8.98 -14.03
N LEU A 105 4.39 -9.65 -12.92
CA LEU A 105 5.75 -10.13 -12.69
C LEU A 105 6.18 -11.10 -13.79
N LEU A 106 5.30 -12.02 -14.21
CA LEU A 106 5.56 -12.97 -15.27
C LEU A 106 5.79 -12.29 -16.62
N LEU A 107 4.91 -11.36 -17.01
CA LEU A 107 5.02 -10.64 -18.28
C LEU A 107 6.27 -9.75 -18.30
N PHE A 108 6.51 -9.02 -17.21
CA PHE A 108 7.67 -8.15 -17.08
C PHE A 108 8.98 -8.94 -17.07
N GLY A 109 9.03 -10.05 -16.32
CA GLY A 109 10.18 -10.96 -16.30
C GLY A 109 10.41 -11.61 -17.66
N SER A 110 9.36 -12.10 -18.31
CA SER A 110 9.44 -12.67 -19.66
C SER A 110 10.02 -11.66 -20.65
N PHE A 111 9.54 -10.42 -20.62
CA PHE A 111 10.06 -9.34 -21.45
C PHE A 111 11.53 -9.05 -21.12
N TYR A 112 11.87 -8.88 -19.84
CA TYR A 112 13.23 -8.51 -19.42
C TYR A 112 14.27 -9.60 -19.69
N PHE A 113 13.96 -10.87 -19.42
CA PHE A 113 14.84 -12.00 -19.75
C PHE A 113 14.98 -12.23 -21.24
N SER A 114 13.88 -12.10 -22.02
CA SER A 114 13.95 -12.19 -23.48
C SER A 114 14.75 -11.03 -24.07
N TYR A 115 14.55 -9.81 -23.54
CA TYR A 115 15.32 -8.64 -23.93
C TYR A 115 16.81 -8.82 -23.65
N ALA A 116 17.16 -9.31 -22.45
CA ALA A 116 18.53 -9.60 -22.05
C ALA A 116 19.20 -10.69 -22.91
N SER A 117 18.42 -11.67 -23.40
CA SER A 117 18.92 -12.73 -24.27
C SER A 117 19.01 -12.34 -25.75
N HIS A 118 18.12 -11.47 -26.24
CA HIS A 118 17.99 -11.19 -27.68
C HIS A 118 18.80 -9.96 -28.13
N TYR A 119 18.85 -8.90 -27.31
CA TYR A 119 19.47 -7.63 -27.70
C TYR A 119 20.90 -7.43 -27.19
N HIS A 120 21.30 -8.18 -26.16
CA HIS A 120 22.67 -8.15 -25.66
C HIS A 120 23.42 -9.41 -26.10
N ASP A 121 24.67 -9.20 -26.51
CA ASP A 121 25.68 -10.23 -26.82
C ASP A 121 25.59 -11.39 -25.80
N PRO A 122 25.91 -12.67 -26.13
CA PRO A 122 25.74 -13.87 -25.28
C PRO A 122 26.42 -13.84 -23.90
N ARG A 123 26.99 -12.70 -23.53
CA ARG A 123 27.66 -12.39 -22.28
C ARG A 123 26.70 -12.12 -21.12
N TRP A 124 25.38 -12.01 -21.29
CA TRP A 124 24.47 -11.71 -20.18
C TRP A 124 23.82 -12.95 -19.59
N ILE A 125 23.46 -13.92 -20.43
CA ILE A 125 22.94 -15.23 -20.03
C ILE A 125 23.80 -16.27 -20.73
N ILE A 126 24.39 -17.18 -19.96
CA ILE A 126 25.29 -18.23 -20.46
C ILE A 126 24.73 -19.60 -20.14
N SER A 127 24.93 -20.55 -21.05
CA SER A 127 24.69 -21.97 -20.79
C SER A 127 25.75 -22.48 -19.81
N THR A 128 25.34 -23.25 -18.80
CA THR A 128 26.26 -23.92 -17.87
C THR A 128 26.86 -25.20 -18.45
N GLU A 129 26.24 -25.80 -19.48
CA GLU A 129 26.76 -26.97 -20.19
C GLU A 129 27.34 -26.59 -21.56
N HIS A 130 28.48 -27.21 -21.90
CA HIS A 130 29.23 -27.00 -23.13
C HIS A 130 28.66 -27.73 -24.37
N SER A 131 27.56 -28.48 -24.20
CA SER A 131 26.90 -29.21 -25.28
C SER A 131 25.71 -28.42 -25.83
N GLU A 132 26.00 -27.43 -26.67
CA GLU A 132 25.00 -26.60 -27.36
C GLU A 132 24.05 -27.41 -28.27
N GLU A 133 24.43 -28.63 -28.67
CA GLU A 133 23.71 -29.38 -29.72
C GLU A 133 22.47 -30.17 -29.26
N THR A 134 22.26 -30.38 -27.96
CA THR A 134 21.19 -31.31 -27.48
C THR A 134 20.02 -30.62 -26.78
N TYR A 135 20.12 -29.34 -26.40
CA TYR A 135 19.13 -28.70 -25.53
C TYR A 135 18.26 -27.65 -26.23
N LYS A 136 17.03 -27.45 -25.72
CA LYS A 136 16.09 -26.44 -26.23
C LYS A 136 16.68 -25.03 -26.15
N PRO A 137 16.41 -24.17 -27.15
CA PRO A 137 16.84 -22.78 -27.10
C PRO A 137 16.27 -22.06 -25.86
N PHE A 138 17.00 -21.06 -25.39
CA PHE A 138 16.57 -20.24 -24.25
C PHE A 138 15.20 -19.61 -24.52
N SER A 139 14.29 -19.73 -23.56
CA SER A 139 12.98 -19.06 -23.61
C SER A 139 12.79 -18.20 -22.37
N GLY A 140 12.81 -16.87 -22.55
CA GLY A 140 12.65 -15.92 -21.44
C GLY A 140 11.32 -16.06 -20.70
N PHE A 141 10.24 -16.46 -21.40
CA PHE A 141 8.95 -16.75 -20.78
C PHE A 141 9.01 -17.95 -19.85
N VAL A 142 9.55 -19.07 -20.35
CA VAL A 142 9.67 -20.31 -19.57
C VAL A 142 10.60 -20.09 -18.38
N TYR A 143 11.69 -19.37 -18.59
CA TYR A 143 12.61 -18.97 -17.52
C TYR A 143 11.94 -18.11 -16.45
N ALA A 144 11.15 -17.10 -16.86
CA ALA A 144 10.42 -16.24 -15.94
C ALA A 144 9.37 -17.01 -15.12
N LEU A 145 8.66 -17.94 -15.76
CA LEU A 145 7.65 -18.79 -15.14
C LEU A 145 8.26 -19.75 -14.11
N GLU A 146 9.31 -20.47 -14.51
CA GLU A 146 10.06 -21.38 -13.64
C GLU A 146 10.65 -20.65 -12.43
N THR A 147 11.21 -19.46 -12.64
CA THR A 147 11.79 -18.65 -11.55
C THR A 147 10.73 -18.07 -10.61
N LEU A 148 9.51 -17.84 -11.11
CA LEU A 148 8.38 -17.30 -10.33
C LEU A 148 7.77 -18.37 -9.41
N LEU A 149 7.75 -19.64 -9.86
CA LEU A 149 7.08 -20.74 -9.17
C LEU A 149 8.09 -21.72 -8.56
N PRO A 150 8.20 -21.84 -7.22
CA PRO A 150 9.24 -22.64 -6.56
C PRO A 150 9.18 -24.15 -6.85
N PHE A 151 8.03 -24.66 -7.27
CA PHE A 151 7.76 -26.08 -7.48
C PHE A 151 7.76 -26.48 -8.96
N VAL A 152 7.94 -25.54 -9.88
CA VAL A 152 7.96 -25.80 -11.32
C VAL A 152 9.41 -25.96 -11.77
N ASP A 153 9.71 -27.06 -12.44
CA ASP A 153 11.02 -27.35 -13.02
C ASP A 153 10.84 -27.58 -14.52
N LEU A 154 11.23 -26.59 -15.31
CA LEU A 154 11.14 -26.61 -16.78
C LEU A 154 12.53 -26.72 -17.41
N TYR A 155 13.54 -27.04 -16.59
CA TYR A 155 14.94 -27.19 -16.96
C TYR A 155 15.59 -25.93 -17.55
N GLN A 156 14.93 -24.76 -17.64
CA GLN A 156 15.58 -23.54 -18.13
C GLN A 156 16.46 -22.93 -17.04
N ALA A 157 15.97 -22.84 -15.80
CA ALA A 157 16.70 -22.24 -14.67
C ALA A 157 17.98 -23.01 -14.27
N LYS A 158 18.05 -24.31 -14.59
CA LYS A 158 19.22 -25.17 -14.30
C LYS A 158 20.37 -24.98 -15.30
N HIS A 159 20.03 -24.81 -16.57
CA HIS A 159 21.01 -24.77 -17.65
C HIS A 159 21.40 -23.35 -18.05
N TRP A 160 20.63 -22.33 -17.63
CA TRP A 160 20.88 -20.94 -18.00
C TRP A 160 21.07 -20.05 -16.77
N VAL A 161 22.22 -19.37 -16.70
CA VAL A 161 22.54 -18.49 -15.58
C VAL A 161 22.96 -17.10 -16.06
N PRO A 162 22.57 -16.02 -15.34
CA PRO A 162 23.10 -14.69 -15.62
C PRO A 162 24.60 -14.64 -15.37
N ASN A 163 25.36 -14.17 -16.36
CA ASN A 163 26.82 -14.11 -16.31
C ASN A 163 27.30 -13.05 -15.31
N ALA A 164 28.01 -13.47 -14.25
CA ALA A 164 28.53 -12.55 -13.24
C ALA A 164 29.71 -11.67 -13.71
N GLN A 165 30.33 -12.02 -14.84
CA GLN A 165 31.50 -11.29 -15.38
C GLN A 165 31.11 -10.03 -16.15
N SER A 166 29.88 -9.94 -16.66
CA SER A 166 29.39 -8.74 -17.34
C SER A 166 28.63 -7.82 -16.38
N GLN A 167 28.75 -6.50 -16.56
CA GLN A 167 28.01 -5.54 -15.74
C GLN A 167 26.49 -5.77 -15.83
N GLY A 168 25.98 -6.05 -17.03
CA GLY A 168 24.57 -6.36 -17.24
C GLY A 168 24.13 -7.67 -16.60
N GLY A 169 24.92 -8.74 -16.70
CA GLY A 169 24.60 -10.02 -16.06
C GLY A 169 24.60 -9.95 -14.53
N ARG A 170 25.43 -9.11 -13.90
CA ARG A 170 25.34 -8.82 -12.45
C ARG A 170 24.00 -8.17 -12.07
N ILE A 171 23.52 -7.21 -12.86
CA ILE A 171 22.23 -6.56 -12.62
C ILE A 171 21.10 -7.57 -12.82
N LEU A 172 21.16 -8.36 -13.91
CA LEU A 172 20.20 -9.40 -14.21
C LEU A 172 20.12 -10.46 -13.11
N ARG A 173 21.25 -10.82 -12.49
CA ARG A 173 21.29 -11.74 -11.34
C ARG A 173 20.59 -11.19 -10.11
N ARG A 174 20.77 -9.89 -9.82
CA ARG A 174 20.05 -9.23 -8.72
C ARG A 174 18.55 -9.20 -8.99
N TYR A 175 18.17 -8.87 -10.23
CA TYR A 175 16.79 -8.91 -10.66
C TYR A 175 16.19 -10.31 -10.50
N LEU A 176 16.93 -11.36 -10.90
CA LEU A 176 16.51 -12.76 -10.74
C LEU A 176 16.17 -13.08 -9.28
N TRP A 177 17.03 -12.73 -8.33
CA TRP A 177 16.73 -12.96 -6.90
C TRP A 177 15.48 -12.22 -6.43
N VAL A 178 15.32 -10.96 -6.82
CA VAL A 178 14.12 -10.18 -6.47
C VAL A 178 12.87 -10.78 -7.10
N HIS A 179 12.95 -11.20 -8.37
CA HIS A 179 11.86 -11.87 -9.09
C HIS A 179 11.46 -13.18 -8.41
N THR A 180 12.42 -14.03 -8.02
CA THR A 180 12.16 -15.27 -7.28
C THR A 180 11.46 -14.99 -5.94
N LEU A 181 11.98 -14.04 -5.15
CA LEU A 181 11.40 -13.70 -3.85
C LEU A 181 9.98 -13.14 -3.96
N LEU A 182 9.73 -12.27 -4.95
CA LEU A 182 8.39 -11.74 -5.22
C LEU A 182 7.45 -12.85 -5.72
N GLY A 183 7.92 -13.76 -6.57
CA GLY A 183 7.17 -14.93 -7.00
C GLY A 183 6.73 -15.80 -5.82
N TRP A 184 7.64 -16.06 -4.88
CA TRP A 184 7.33 -16.81 -3.67
C TRP A 184 6.33 -16.09 -2.77
N TYR A 185 6.48 -14.77 -2.60
CA TYR A 185 5.52 -13.95 -1.86
C TYR A 185 4.11 -14.02 -2.46
N PHE A 186 3.97 -13.88 -3.78
CA PHE A 186 2.66 -13.99 -4.42
C PHE A 186 2.10 -15.43 -4.38
N ALA A 187 2.96 -16.45 -4.51
CA ALA A 187 2.54 -17.84 -4.40
C ALA A 187 1.95 -18.15 -3.02
N THR A 188 2.58 -17.69 -1.93
CA THR A 188 2.05 -17.89 -0.57
C THR A 188 0.76 -17.11 -0.34
N MET A 189 0.63 -15.90 -0.88
CA MET A 189 -0.64 -15.15 -0.82
C MET A 189 -1.78 -15.87 -1.54
N ILE A 190 -1.54 -16.42 -2.73
CA ILE A 190 -2.55 -17.18 -3.47
C ILE A 190 -2.95 -18.43 -2.68
N LEU A 191 -1.97 -19.17 -2.15
CA LEU A 191 -2.22 -20.34 -1.31
C LEU A 191 -3.01 -19.98 -0.04
N ALA A 192 -2.68 -18.87 0.62
CA ALA A 192 -3.39 -18.38 1.79
C ALA A 192 -4.82 -17.95 1.45
N GLY A 193 -5.03 -17.26 0.33
CA GLY A 193 -6.34 -16.86 -0.16
C GLY A 193 -7.23 -18.07 -0.48
N LEU A 194 -6.69 -19.09 -1.15
CA LEU A 194 -7.40 -20.34 -1.43
C LEU A 194 -7.73 -21.11 -0.14
N SER A 195 -6.79 -21.21 0.80
CA SER A 195 -7.01 -21.87 2.10
C SER A 195 -8.06 -21.14 2.95
N GLY A 196 -8.13 -19.81 2.87
CA GLY A 196 -9.12 -19.01 3.58
C GLY A 196 -10.55 -19.19 3.05
N ILE A 197 -10.71 -19.59 1.78
CA ILE A 197 -12.02 -19.89 1.19
C ILE A 197 -12.55 -21.26 1.65
N VAL A 198 -11.67 -22.23 1.90
CA VAL A 198 -12.04 -23.61 2.30
C VAL A 198 -12.51 -23.70 3.76
N GLN A 199 -12.23 -22.69 4.59
CA GLN A 199 -12.62 -22.66 6.01
C GLN A 199 -13.96 -21.96 6.30
N LYS A 200 -14.73 -21.60 5.26
CA LYS A 200 -16.11 -21.08 5.39
C LYS A 200 -17.10 -22.07 4.83
#